data_AF-A0A1F9VC41-F1
#
_entry.id   AF-A0A1F9VC41-F1
#
_cell.length_a   1.000
_cell.length_b   1.000
_cell.length_c   1.000
_cell.angle_alpha   90.00
_cell.angle_beta   90.00
_cell.angle_gamma   90.00
#
_symmetry.space_group_name_H-M   'P 1'
#
loop_
_entity.id
_entity.type
_entity.pdbx_description
1 polymer ?
#
loop_
_entity_poly.entity_id
_entity_poly.type
_entity_poly.pdbx_seq_one_letter_code
_entity_poly.pdbx_strand_id
1 'polypeptide(L)'
;MSLRMISCEEASKLISESMDHAIPFWEKVSLKIHLAMCKVCPTYMRQLDFLRRVLKGWADHTVSLVSNINLSQEKKSQIKLHLRKSKY
;
A
#
# COMPACT_ATOMS: atom_id res chain seq x y z
N MET A 1 17.28 -18.17 -9.13
CA MET A 1 16.40 -16.99 -9.34
C MET A 1 16.17 -16.85 -10.83
N SER A 2 14.99 -17.24 -11.33
CA SER A 2 14.68 -17.25 -12.77
C SER A 2 13.98 -15.95 -13.19
N LEU A 3 14.43 -15.34 -14.28
CA LEU A 3 13.54 -14.56 -15.15
C LEU A 3 12.51 -15.55 -15.74
N ARG A 4 11.36 -15.70 -15.09
CA ARG A 4 10.20 -16.38 -15.68
C ARG A 4 9.24 -15.33 -16.20
N MET A 5 8.60 -15.63 -17.33
CA MET A 5 7.30 -15.04 -17.65
C MET A 5 6.38 -15.30 -16.45
N ILE A 6 6.16 -14.27 -15.64
CA ILE A 6 5.19 -14.31 -14.56
C ILE A 6 3.79 -14.30 -15.18
N SER A 7 2.86 -15.00 -14.55
CA SER A 7 1.44 -15.01 -14.91
C SER A 7 0.78 -13.66 -14.60
N CYS A 8 -0.41 -13.41 -15.16
CA CYS A 8 -1.18 -12.21 -14.83
C CYS A 8 -1.54 -12.15 -13.33
N GLU A 9 -1.72 -13.29 -12.66
CA GLU A 9 -1.99 -13.35 -11.22
C GLU A 9 -0.77 -12.95 -10.39
N GLU A 10 0.41 -13.43 -10.74
CA GLU A 10 1.65 -13.01 -10.09
C GLU A 10 1.95 -11.54 -10.36
N ALA A 11 1.70 -11.08 -11.60
CA ALA A 11 1.85 -9.68 -11.96
C ALA A 11 0.90 -8.78 -11.16
N SER A 12 -0.37 -9.17 -10.95
CA SER A 12 -1.31 -8.37 -10.16
C SER A 12 -0.89 -8.26 -8.69
N LYS A 13 -0.38 -9.35 -8.10
CA LYS A 13 0.20 -9.36 -6.75
C LYS A 13 1.41 -8.43 -6.66
N LEU A 14 2.37 -8.55 -7.57
CA LEU A 14 3.57 -7.68 -7.60
C LEU A 14 3.22 -6.21 -7.84
N ILE A 15 2.21 -5.91 -8.66
CA ILE A 15 1.73 -4.53 -8.86
C ILE A 15 1.21 -3.98 -7.53
N SER A 16 0.34 -4.72 -6.84
CA SER A 16 -0.21 -4.29 -5.55
C SER A 16 0.92 -4.09 -4.52
N GLU A 17 1.82 -5.05 -4.43
CA GLU A 17 2.94 -5.06 -3.49
C GLU A 17 3.89 -3.89 -3.73
N SER A 18 4.22 -3.59 -4.99
CA SER A 18 5.09 -2.47 -5.38
C SER A 18 4.56 -1.09 -5.00
N MET A 19 3.26 -1.00 -4.69
CA MET A 19 2.60 0.23 -4.28
C MET A 19 2.52 0.39 -2.76
N ASP A 20 2.76 -0.69 -1.99
CA ASP A 20 2.80 -0.67 -0.53
C ASP A 20 4.25 -0.63 -0.01
N HIS A 21 5.17 -1.34 -0.67
CA HIS A 21 6.60 -1.32 -0.34
C HIS A 21 7.49 -1.54 -1.56
N ALA A 22 8.79 -1.33 -1.37
CA ALA A 22 9.79 -1.58 -2.41
C ALA A 22 9.96 -3.08 -2.65
N ILE A 23 9.68 -3.53 -3.88
CA ILE A 23 9.89 -4.93 -4.29
C ILE A 23 11.36 -5.18 -4.70
N PRO A 24 11.87 -6.41 -4.55
CA PRO A 24 13.18 -6.84 -5.05
C PRO A 24 13.44 -6.47 -6.52
N PHE A 25 14.70 -6.16 -6.84
CA PHE A 25 15.09 -5.72 -8.19
C PHE A 25 14.67 -6.69 -9.30
N TRP A 26 14.83 -7.99 -9.08
CA TRP A 26 14.49 -9.02 -10.06
C TRP A 26 12.98 -9.12 -10.32
N GLU A 27 12.16 -8.94 -9.28
CA GLU A 27 10.71 -8.91 -9.42
C GLU A 27 10.25 -7.68 -10.19
N LYS A 28 10.90 -6.53 -9.95
CA LYS A 28 10.68 -5.31 -10.73
C LYS A 28 11.00 -5.50 -12.21
N VAL A 29 12.08 -6.22 -12.55
CA VAL A 29 12.44 -6.53 -13.93
C VAL A 29 11.42 -7.48 -14.57
N SER A 30 11.05 -8.58 -13.89
CA SER A 30 10.03 -9.52 -14.37
C SER A 30 8.69 -8.85 -14.60
N LEU A 31 8.26 -7.97 -13.68
CA LEU A 31 7.03 -7.19 -13.83
C LEU A 31 7.09 -6.24 -15.03
N LYS A 32 8.21 -5.53 -15.23
CA LYS A 32 8.38 -4.66 -16.41
C LYS A 32 8.26 -5.44 -17.72
N ILE A 33 8.87 -6.62 -17.79
CA ILE A 33 8.77 -7.48 -18.98
C ILE A 33 7.31 -7.90 -19.21
N HIS A 34 6.61 -8.35 -18.15
CA HIS A 34 5.20 -8.74 -18.26
C HIS A 34 4.32 -7.57 -18.73
N LEU A 35 4.52 -6.37 -18.20
CA LEU A 35 3.78 -5.18 -18.60
C LEU A 35 4.04 -4.76 -20.06
N ALA A 36 5.21 -5.08 -20.61
CA ALA A 36 5.53 -4.80 -22.01
C ALA A 36 4.83 -5.77 -22.98
N MET A 37 4.60 -7.02 -22.56
CA MET A 37 3.99 -8.06 -23.41
C MET A 37 2.48 -8.24 -23.20
N CYS A 38 1.96 -7.91 -22.01
CA CYS A 38 0.56 -8.09 -21.67
C CYS A 38 -0.24 -6.81 -21.94
N LYS A 39 -1.38 -6.95 -22.63
CA LYS A 39 -2.26 -5.81 -22.93
C LYS A 39 -3.11 -5.37 -21.74
N VAL A 40 -3.36 -6.26 -20.78
CA VAL A 40 -4.34 -6.04 -19.69
C VAL A 40 -3.67 -5.45 -18.44
N CYS A 41 -2.53 -6.02 -18.03
CA CYS A 41 -1.86 -5.64 -16.77
C CYS A 41 -1.44 -4.16 -16.68
N PRO A 42 -1.01 -3.48 -17.76
CA PRO A 42 -0.76 -2.03 -17.72
C PRO A 42 -2.02 -1.22 -17.39
N THR A 43 -3.19 -1.66 -17.86
CA THR A 43 -4.47 -1.01 -17.54
C THR A 43 -4.85 -1.24 -16.08
N TYR A 44 -4.70 -2.47 -15.59
CA TYR A 44 -4.91 -2.77 -14.18
C TYR A 44 -4.02 -1.92 -13.25
N MET A 45 -2.73 -1.78 -13.58
CA MET A 45 -1.82 -0.92 -12.83
C MET A 45 -2.29 0.53 -12.79
N ARG A 46 -2.77 1.08 -13.91
CA ARG A 46 -3.33 2.44 -13.98
C ARG A 46 -4.60 2.59 -13.14
N GLN A 47 -5.48 1.59 -13.13
CA GLN A 47 -6.71 1.59 -12.34
C GLN A 47 -6.42 1.59 -10.83
N LEU A 48 -5.49 0.75 -10.38
CA LEU A 48 -5.05 0.73 -8.99
C LEU A 48 -4.43 2.06 -8.55
N ASP A 49 -3.60 2.65 -9.39
CA ASP A 49 -2.98 3.95 -9.10
C ASP A 49 -4.04 5.06 -9.04
N PHE A 50 -5.01 5.07 -9.97
CA PHE A 50 -6.15 5.98 -9.91
C PHE A 50 -6.93 5.83 -8.59
N LEU A 51 -7.25 4.60 -8.19
CA LEU A 51 -7.96 4.35 -6.93
C LEU A 51 -7.16 4.87 -5.73
N ARG A 52 -5.85 4.61 -5.66
CA ARG A 52 -4.98 5.13 -4.60
C ARG A 52 -4.94 6.65 -4.57
N ARG A 53 -4.84 7.32 -5.73
CA ARG A 53 -4.85 8.80 -5.82
C ARG A 53 -6.17 9.39 -5.33
N VAL A 54 -7.30 8.82 -5.75
CA VAL A 54 -8.62 9.28 -5.29
C VAL A 54 -8.76 9.07 -3.79
N LEU A 55 -8.49 7.86 -3.29
CA LEU A 55 -8.60 7.57 -1.85
C LEU A 55 -7.67 8.44 -1.00
N LYS A 56 -6.46 8.75 -1.48
CA LYS A 56 -5.54 9.66 -0.78
C LYS A 56 -6.08 11.09 -0.75
N GLY A 57 -6.61 11.60 -1.86
CA GLY A 57 -7.25 12.92 -1.87
C GLY A 57 -8.47 13.00 -0.96
N TRP A 58 -9.26 11.92 -0.87
CA TRP A 58 -10.37 11.80 0.08
C TRP A 58 -9.90 11.68 1.53
N ALA A 59 -8.82 10.94 1.79
CA ALA A 59 -8.21 10.87 3.11
C ALA A 59 -7.76 12.26 3.59
N ASP A 60 -7.11 13.05 2.74
CA ASP A 60 -6.71 14.42 3.10
C ASP A 60 -7.94 15.30 3.41
N HIS A 61 -9.01 15.16 2.63
CA HIS A 61 -10.26 15.91 2.86
C HIS A 61 -11.00 15.45 4.12
N THR A 62 -11.03 14.15 4.41
CA THR A 62 -11.65 13.60 5.62
C THR A 62 -10.83 13.89 6.86
N VAL A 63 -9.50 13.80 6.81
CA VAL A 63 -8.60 14.21 7.90
C VAL A 63 -8.81 15.69 8.24
N SER A 64 -9.09 16.55 7.26
CA SER A 64 -9.49 17.93 7.55
C SER A 64 -10.82 18.02 8.33
N LEU A 65 -11.77 17.12 8.09
CA LEU A 65 -13.08 17.08 8.79
C LEU A 65 -13.00 16.42 10.18
N VAL A 66 -12.17 15.40 10.36
CA VAL A 66 -11.95 14.71 11.65
C VAL A 66 -10.69 15.17 12.38
N SER A 67 -10.13 16.32 11.99
CA SER A 67 -8.97 16.97 12.62
C SER A 67 -9.15 17.25 14.12
N ASN A 68 -10.38 17.26 14.61
CA ASN A 68 -10.74 17.39 16.02
C ASN A 68 -11.06 16.06 16.74
N ILE A 69 -11.04 14.92 16.05
CA ILE A 69 -11.15 13.59 16.68
C ILE A 69 -9.77 13.19 17.21
N ASN A 70 -9.38 13.81 18.31
CA ASN A 70 -8.22 13.38 19.06
C ASN A 70 -8.64 12.35 20.12
N LEU A 71 -7.75 11.43 20.46
CA LEU A 71 -7.96 10.58 21.63
C LEU A 71 -8.11 11.49 22.86
N SER A 72 -9.20 11.35 23.63
CA SER A 72 -9.35 12.05 24.90
C SER A 72 -8.11 11.83 25.77
N GLN A 73 -7.70 12.88 26.50
CA GLN A 73 -6.54 12.84 27.40
C GLN A 73 -6.62 11.67 28.40
N GLU A 74 -7.83 11.29 28.78
CA GLU A 74 -8.11 10.16 29.65
C GLU A 74 -7.67 8.82 29.02
N LYS A 75 -8.05 8.56 27.76
CA LYS A 75 -7.67 7.34 27.03
C LYS A 75 -6.15 7.28 26.76
N LYS A 76 -5.50 8.43 26.50
CA LYS A 76 -4.04 8.51 26.33
C LYS A 76 -3.30 8.14 27.62
N SER A 77 -3.81 8.57 28.76
CA SER A 77 -3.22 8.31 30.08
C SER A 77 -3.28 6.82 30.42
N GLN A 78 -4.40 6.15 30.12
CA GLN A 78 -4.56 4.71 30.30
C GLN A 78 -3.62 3.88 29.41
N ILE A 79 -3.44 4.27 28.15
CA ILE A 79 -2.51 3.61 27.23
C ILE A 79 -1.07 3.76 27.74
N LYS A 80 -0.67 4.95 28.21
CA LYS A 80 0.67 5.20 28.76
C LYS A 80 0.95 4.32 30.00
N LEU A 81 -0.05 4.09 30.85
CA LEU A 81 0.09 3.21 32.01
C LEU A 81 0.28 1.75 31.61
N HIS A 82 -0.45 1.25 30.62
CA HIS A 82 -0.30 -0.13 30.12
C HIS A 82 1.05 -0.35 29.44
N LEU A 83 1.53 0.61 28.65
CA LEU A 83 2.85 0.52 28.02
C LEU A 83 4.00 0.55 29.03
N ARG A 84 3.83 1.22 30.18
CA ARG A 84 4.81 1.18 31.29
C ARG A 84 4.82 -0.16 32.02
N LYS A 85 3.65 -0.78 32.20
CA LYS A 85 3.52 -2.09 32.84
C LYS A 85 4.06 -3.24 31.98
N SER A 86 4.01 -3.13 30.66
CA SER A 86 4.55 -4.15 29.74
C SER A 86 6.08 -4.10 29.58
N LYS A 87 6.76 -3.11 30.17
CA LYS A 87 8.22 -2.96 30.10
C LYS A 87 8.95 -3.57 31.31
N TYR A 88 8.22 -4.24 32.21
CA TYR A 88 8.74 -5.00 33.34
C TYR A 88 8.01 -6.33 33.49
#